data_AF-A0A9E4WDT3-F1
#
_entry.id   AF-A0A9E4WDT3-F1
#
_cell.length_a   1.000
_cell.length_b   1.000
_cell.length_c   1.000
_cell.angle_alpha   90.00
_cell.angle_beta   90.00
_cell.angle_gamma   90.00
#
_symmetry.space_group_name_H-M   'P 1'
#
loop_
_entity.id
_entity.type
_entity.pdbx_description
1 polymer ?
#
loop_
_entity_poly.entity_id
_entity_poly.type
_entity_poly.pdbx_seq_one_letter_code
_entity_poly.pdbx_strand_id
1 'polypeptide(L)'
;MSSLAQAWSTIGFFAWPVRSDWQSVVVWWELRRIPYNIVVGLVGAISLGSTWALIYFFGGLKMGQDPIEPVALVFLPLLVGFIFNACYTAGWIVELMVRSNSDAEYRPLGPILFTGGLLFSLALVSLPAVDALAYVVVKRLAG
;
A
#
# COMPACT_ATOMS: atom_id res chain seq x y z
N MET A 1 -25.85 4.47 8.53
CA MET A 1 -24.48 4.83 8.05
C MET A 1 -23.54 4.67 9.23
N SER A 2 -22.50 3.83 9.13
CA SER A 2 -21.58 3.60 10.25
C SER A 2 -20.78 4.88 10.55
N SER A 3 -20.68 5.25 11.83
CA SER A 3 -20.05 6.48 12.32
C SER A 3 -18.63 6.73 11.77
N LEU A 4 -17.93 5.65 11.40
CA LEU A 4 -16.61 5.68 10.80
C LEU A 4 -16.59 6.38 9.43
N ALA A 5 -17.51 6.06 8.52
CA ALA A 5 -17.51 6.65 7.17
C ALA A 5 -17.71 8.18 7.19
N GLN A 6 -18.50 8.66 8.15
CA GLN A 6 -18.70 10.10 8.35
C GLN A 6 -17.48 10.76 9.01
N ALA A 7 -16.83 10.09 9.96
CA ALA A 7 -15.58 10.56 10.57
C ALA A 7 -14.40 10.65 9.59
N TRP A 8 -14.32 9.75 8.60
CA TRP A 8 -13.31 9.84 7.54
C TRP A 8 -13.58 11.06 6.63
N SER A 9 -14.83 11.40 6.35
CA SER A 9 -15.16 12.54 5.47
C SER A 9 -14.80 13.93 6.02
N THR A 10 -14.64 14.07 7.33
CA THR A 10 -14.26 15.32 8.01
C THR A 10 -12.75 15.55 8.06
N ILE A 11 -11.93 14.53 7.86
CA ILE A 11 -10.49 14.70 7.72
C ILE A 11 -10.25 15.30 6.33
N GLY A 12 -9.72 16.52 6.25
CA GLY A 12 -9.56 17.24 4.96
C GLY A 12 -8.81 16.44 3.88
N PHE A 13 -7.92 15.52 4.28
CA PHE A 13 -7.26 14.58 3.39
C PHE A 13 -8.22 13.57 2.74
N PHE A 14 -9.31 13.18 3.37
CA PHE A 14 -10.34 12.28 2.83
C PHE A 14 -11.61 13.02 2.39
N ALA A 15 -11.63 14.35 2.51
CA ALA A 15 -12.73 15.17 2.03
C ALA A 15 -12.95 14.91 0.53
N TRP A 16 -14.18 14.54 0.21
CA TRP A 16 -14.65 14.18 -1.12
C TRP A 16 -14.78 15.43 -2.01
N PRO A 17 -14.44 15.41 -3.32
CA PRO A 17 -14.69 16.55 -4.19
C PRO A 17 -16.17 16.88 -4.21
N VAL A 18 -16.48 18.17 -4.05
CA VAL A 18 -17.86 18.69 -4.04
C VAL A 18 -18.51 18.56 -5.42
N ARG A 19 -17.71 18.41 -6.50
CA ARG A 19 -18.21 18.25 -7.88
C ARG A 19 -18.10 16.80 -8.35
N SER A 20 -19.11 16.37 -9.09
CA SER A 20 -19.27 15.02 -9.66
C SER A 20 -18.64 14.85 -11.04
N ASP A 21 -17.96 15.87 -11.58
CA ASP A 21 -17.32 15.77 -12.88
C ASP A 21 -16.10 14.82 -12.84
N TRP A 22 -15.84 14.16 -13.96
CA TRP A 22 -14.77 13.15 -14.06
C TRP A 22 -13.38 13.73 -13.74
N GLN A 23 -13.16 15.03 -14.03
CA GLN A 23 -11.89 15.70 -13.76
C GLN A 23 -11.67 15.86 -12.26
N SER A 24 -12.70 16.27 -11.52
CA SER A 24 -12.67 16.39 -10.06
C SER A 24 -12.37 15.05 -9.38
N VAL A 25 -12.91 13.94 -9.89
CA VAL A 25 -12.57 12.58 -9.41
C VAL A 25 -11.10 12.27 -9.69
N VAL A 26 -10.64 12.42 -10.93
CA VAL A 26 -9.25 12.12 -11.30
C VAL A 26 -8.26 12.99 -10.50
N VAL A 27 -8.51 14.29 -10.39
CA VAL A 27 -7.67 15.21 -9.61
C VAL A 27 -7.63 14.81 -8.13
N TRP A 28 -8.75 14.41 -7.54
CA TRP A 28 -8.78 13.93 -6.17
C TRP A 28 -7.87 12.71 -5.95
N TRP A 29 -7.90 11.76 -6.89
CA TRP A 29 -7.02 10.59 -6.86
C TRP A 29 -5.56 10.96 -7.13
N GLU A 30 -5.27 11.79 -8.11
CA GLU A 30 -3.89 12.15 -8.46
C GLU A 30 -3.18 12.95 -7.35
N LEU A 31 -3.89 13.88 -6.69
CA LEU A 31 -3.34 14.63 -5.55
C LEU A 31 -2.93 13.72 -4.38
N ARG A 32 -3.58 12.57 -4.24
CA ARG A 32 -3.30 11.60 -3.17
C ARG A 32 -2.28 10.54 -3.56
N ARG A 33 -1.89 10.47 -4.84
CA ARG A 33 -0.89 9.54 -5.34
C ARG A 33 0.48 9.79 -4.69
N ILE A 34 0.87 11.05 -4.52
CA ILE A 34 2.13 11.44 -3.88
C ILE A 34 2.20 10.94 -2.43
N PRO A 35 1.27 11.32 -1.52
CA PRO A 35 1.30 10.84 -0.14
C PRO A 35 1.12 9.32 -0.04
N TYR A 36 0.31 8.70 -0.91
CA TYR A 36 0.23 7.24 -1.01
C TYR A 36 1.59 6.60 -1.29
N ASN A 37 2.29 7.06 -2.33
CA ASN A 37 3.61 6.52 -2.69
C ASN A 37 4.66 6.79 -1.62
N ILE A 38 4.61 7.94 -0.94
CA ILE A 38 5.49 8.24 0.20
C ILE A 38 5.26 7.24 1.33
N VAL A 39 4.00 7.04 1.74
CA VAL A 39 3.65 6.13 2.85
C VAL A 39 4.04 4.69 2.53
N VAL A 40 3.65 4.18 1.35
CA VAL A 40 4.00 2.83 0.91
C VAL A 40 5.52 2.67 0.77
N GLY A 41 6.20 3.67 0.22
CA GLY A 41 7.66 3.67 0.07
C GLY A 41 8.40 3.65 1.41
N LEU A 42 7.98 4.47 2.37
CA LEU A 42 8.57 4.50 3.71
C LEU A 42 8.35 3.19 4.47
N VAL A 43 7.12 2.65 4.46
CA VAL A 43 6.83 1.37 5.13
C VAL A 43 7.57 0.22 4.46
N GLY A 44 7.66 0.21 3.13
CA GLY A 44 8.48 -0.75 2.38
C GLY A 44 9.97 -0.66 2.73
N ALA A 45 10.53 0.55 2.83
CA ALA A 45 11.91 0.75 3.22
C ALA A 45 12.18 0.27 4.66
N ILE A 46 11.28 0.56 5.60
CA ILE A 46 11.35 0.06 6.98
C ILE A 46 11.29 -1.46 6.98
N SER A 47 10.35 -2.06 6.23
CA SER A 47 10.19 -3.52 6.13
C SER A 47 11.47 -4.21 5.63
N LEU A 48 12.07 -3.69 4.56
CA LEU A 48 13.35 -4.20 4.02
C LEU A 48 14.50 -4.01 5.01
N GLY A 49 14.60 -2.84 5.65
CA GLY A 49 15.62 -2.57 6.67
C GLY A 49 15.50 -3.50 7.88
N SER A 50 14.29 -3.73 8.37
CA SER A 50 14.02 -4.69 9.45
C SER A 50 14.34 -6.12 9.05
N THR A 51 13.96 -6.53 7.85
CA THR A 51 14.30 -7.85 7.28
C THR A 51 15.81 -8.07 7.30
N TRP A 52 16.57 -7.10 6.76
CA TRP A 52 18.02 -7.15 6.70
C TRP A 52 18.66 -7.22 8.09
N ALA A 53 18.21 -6.37 9.03
CA ALA A 53 18.70 -6.37 10.40
C ALA A 53 18.40 -7.70 11.13
N LEU A 54 17.19 -8.23 11.00
CA LEU A 54 16.79 -9.48 11.66
C LEU A 54 17.64 -10.66 11.18
N ILE A 55 17.83 -10.78 9.86
CA ILE A 55 18.64 -11.84 9.26
C ILE A 55 20.12 -11.68 9.66
N TYR A 56 20.67 -10.47 9.59
CA TYR A 56 22.08 -10.20 9.89
C TYR A 56 22.42 -10.48 11.35
N PHE A 57 21.63 -9.97 12.30
CA PHE A 57 21.94 -10.08 13.73
C PHE A 57 21.48 -11.40 14.36
N PHE A 58 20.39 -12.01 13.86
CA PHE A 58 19.75 -13.14 14.51
C PHE A 58 19.56 -14.36 13.60
N GLY A 59 19.60 -14.18 12.28
CA GLY A 59 19.38 -15.24 11.31
C GLY A 59 20.53 -16.24 11.21
N GLY A 60 21.75 -15.89 11.64
CA GLY A 60 22.93 -16.79 11.62
C GLY A 60 23.32 -17.30 10.23
N LEU A 61 22.68 -16.78 9.18
CA LEU A 61 23.03 -17.02 7.79
C LEU A 61 24.25 -16.16 7.47
N LYS A 62 25.30 -16.76 6.91
CA LYS A 62 26.37 -15.98 6.29
C LYS A 62 25.77 -15.27 5.08
N MET A 63 25.84 -13.94 5.06
CA MET A 63 25.55 -13.13 3.87
C MET A 63 26.22 -13.78 2.65
N GLY A 64 25.42 -14.18 1.64
CA GLY A 64 25.90 -14.79 0.40
C GLY A 64 25.62 -16.28 0.21
N GLN A 65 24.90 -16.97 1.10
CA GLN A 65 24.43 -18.35 0.85
C GLN A 65 23.08 -18.44 0.13
N ASP A 66 22.30 -17.35 0.09
CA ASP A 66 21.14 -17.23 -0.78
C ASP A 66 21.50 -16.39 -2.01
N PRO A 67 21.47 -16.98 -3.22
CA PRO A 67 21.73 -16.27 -4.47
C PRO A 67 20.50 -15.48 -4.92
N ILE A 68 19.69 -14.93 -4.01
CA ILE A 68 18.71 -13.92 -4.37
C ILE A 68 19.53 -12.72 -4.83
N GLU A 69 19.71 -12.68 -6.15
CA GLU A 69 20.68 -11.85 -6.84
C GLU A 69 20.52 -10.39 -6.40
N PRO A 70 21.61 -9.60 -6.32
CA PRO A 70 21.55 -8.16 -6.08
C PRO A 70 20.50 -7.45 -6.97
N VAL A 71 20.24 -8.04 -8.14
CA VAL A 71 19.17 -7.71 -9.07
C VAL A 71 17.78 -7.82 -8.40
N ALA A 72 17.41 -8.94 -7.80
CA ALA A 72 16.11 -9.10 -7.16
C ALA A 72 15.85 -8.08 -6.04
N LEU A 73 16.88 -7.71 -5.27
CA LEU A 73 16.77 -6.68 -4.23
C LEU A 73 16.47 -5.28 -4.75
N VAL A 74 16.83 -4.98 -6.01
CA VAL A 74 16.58 -3.67 -6.64
C VAL A 74 15.34 -3.73 -7.55
N PHE A 75 15.23 -4.76 -8.37
CA PHE A 75 14.16 -4.90 -9.37
C PHE A 75 12.82 -5.30 -8.75
N LEU A 76 12.80 -6.13 -7.70
CA LEU A 76 11.55 -6.56 -7.09
C LEU A 76 10.80 -5.39 -6.42
N PRO A 77 11.45 -4.50 -5.62
CA PRO A 77 10.78 -3.31 -5.10
C PRO A 77 10.26 -2.38 -6.20
N LEU A 78 11.00 -2.21 -7.31
CA LEU A 78 10.56 -1.41 -8.45
C LEU A 78 9.33 -2.01 -9.13
N LEU A 79 9.34 -3.32 -9.38
CA LEU A 79 8.21 -4.04 -9.97
C LEU A 79 6.97 -3.97 -9.06
N VAL A 80 7.15 -4.18 -7.76
CA VAL A 80 6.08 -4.09 -6.76
C VAL A 80 5.53 -2.66 -6.70
N GLY A 81 6.39 -1.64 -6.72
CA GLY A 81 5.97 -0.23 -6.77
C GLY A 81 5.18 0.10 -8.04
N PHE A 82 5.58 -0.45 -9.19
CA PHE A 82 4.84 -0.31 -10.44
C PHE A 82 3.45 -0.96 -10.35
N ILE A 83 3.36 -2.18 -9.84
CA ILE A 83 2.09 -2.89 -9.65
C ILE A 83 1.16 -2.08 -8.74
N PHE A 84 1.65 -1.54 -7.62
CA PHE A 84 0.83 -0.71 -6.74
C PHE A 84 0.33 0.56 -7.40
N ASN A 85 1.13 1.21 -8.26
CA ASN A 85 0.68 2.37 -9.01
C ASN A 85 -0.37 1.98 -10.08
N ALA A 86 -0.26 0.80 -10.67
CA ALA A 86 -1.29 0.26 -11.57
C ALA A 86 -2.60 -0.03 -10.82
N CYS A 87 -2.54 -0.71 -9.67
CA CYS A 87 -3.69 -0.95 -8.79
C CYS A 87 -4.32 0.36 -8.30
N TYR A 88 -3.51 1.36 -7.95
CA TYR A 88 -3.99 2.69 -7.58
C TYR A 88 -4.78 3.35 -8.71
N THR A 89 -4.27 3.25 -9.94
CA THR A 89 -4.91 3.80 -11.15
C THR A 89 -6.23 3.09 -11.44
N ALA A 90 -6.32 1.78 -11.18
CA ALA A 90 -7.58 1.05 -11.28
C ALA A 90 -8.67 1.57 -10.32
N GLY A 91 -8.28 2.12 -9.16
CA GLY A 91 -9.21 2.65 -8.16
C GLY A 91 -10.10 3.78 -8.69
N TRP A 92 -9.52 4.76 -9.38
CA TRP A 92 -10.31 5.86 -9.96
C TRP A 92 -11.08 5.44 -11.21
N ILE A 93 -10.57 4.48 -12.00
CA ILE A 93 -11.30 3.91 -13.15
C ILE A 93 -12.57 3.21 -12.67
N VAL A 94 -12.48 2.38 -11.63
CA VAL A 94 -13.64 1.71 -11.03
C VAL A 94 -14.63 2.74 -10.50
N GLU A 95 -14.15 3.80 -9.85
CA GLU A 95 -15.02 4.86 -9.37
C GLU A 95 -15.78 5.57 -10.50
N LEU A 96 -15.10 5.90 -11.61
CA LEU A 96 -15.76 6.50 -12.78
C LEU A 96 -16.79 5.57 -13.42
N MET A 97 -16.49 4.28 -13.54
CA MET A 97 -17.42 3.28 -14.09
C MET A 97 -18.69 3.14 -13.22
N VAL A 98 -18.54 3.16 -11.90
CA VAL A 98 -19.69 3.08 -10.99
C VAL A 98 -20.53 4.36 -11.06
N ARG A 99 -19.88 5.53 -11.18
CA ARG A 99 -20.54 6.82 -11.33
C ARG A 99 -21.22 7.01 -12.69
N SER A 100 -20.70 6.43 -13.77
CA SER A 100 -21.33 6.54 -15.09
C SER A 100 -22.60 5.70 -15.22
N ASN A 101 -22.70 4.60 -14.46
CA ASN A 101 -23.79 3.64 -14.58
C ASN A 101 -24.90 3.83 -13.54
N SER A 102 -24.74 4.76 -12.62
CA SER A 102 -25.67 4.96 -11.50
C SER A 102 -25.87 6.45 -11.26
N ASP A 103 -27.10 6.89 -10.98
CA ASP A 103 -27.40 8.20 -10.34
C ASP A 103 -26.89 8.26 -8.88
N ALA A 104 -25.79 7.55 -8.59
CA ALA A 104 -25.17 7.44 -7.28
C ALA A 104 -24.40 8.72 -6.96
N GLU A 105 -25.14 9.81 -6.78
CA GLU A 105 -24.60 11.12 -6.40
C GLU A 105 -23.82 11.10 -5.06
N TYR A 106 -24.02 10.09 -4.19
CA TYR A 106 -23.69 10.27 -2.77
C TYR A 106 -22.86 9.18 -2.05
N ARG A 107 -22.31 8.17 -2.74
CA ARG A 107 -21.46 7.18 -2.02
C ARG A 107 -20.00 7.63 -1.98
N PRO A 108 -19.34 7.66 -0.79
CA PRO A 108 -17.92 7.98 -0.66
C PRO A 108 -17.05 6.80 -1.11
N LEU A 109 -17.19 6.39 -2.38
CA LEU A 109 -16.48 5.25 -2.94
C LEU A 109 -14.98 5.50 -3.00
N GLY A 110 -14.55 6.69 -3.41
CA GLY A 110 -13.12 7.02 -3.47
C GLY A 110 -12.39 6.83 -2.13
N PRO A 111 -12.83 7.41 -1.00
CA PRO A 111 -12.20 7.19 0.30
C PRO A 111 -12.15 5.72 0.72
N ILE A 112 -13.20 4.95 0.44
CA ILE A 112 -13.23 3.52 0.77
C ILE A 112 -12.22 2.74 -0.07
N LEU A 113 -12.22 2.96 -1.38
CA LEU A 113 -11.31 2.30 -2.32
C LEU A 113 -9.85 2.70 -2.05
N PHE A 114 -9.59 3.98 -1.79
CA PHE A 114 -8.28 4.48 -1.44
C PHE A 114 -7.76 3.86 -0.14
N THR A 115 -8.58 3.86 0.93
CA THR A 115 -8.17 3.28 2.22
C THR A 115 -7.98 1.77 2.11
N GLY A 116 -8.87 1.06 1.43
CA GLY A 116 -8.74 -0.37 1.18
C GLY A 116 -7.46 -0.70 0.39
N GLY A 117 -7.20 0.04 -0.69
CA GLY A 117 -5.98 -0.10 -1.48
C GLY A 117 -4.72 0.23 -0.68
N LEU A 118 -4.73 1.29 0.12
CA LEU A 118 -3.61 1.66 0.99
C LEU A 118 -3.31 0.57 2.02
N LEU A 119 -4.33 0.08 2.75
CA LEU A 119 -4.16 -0.98 3.73
C LEU A 119 -3.64 -2.27 3.10
N PHE A 120 -4.17 -2.63 1.93
CA PHE A 120 -3.70 -3.80 1.18
C PHE A 120 -2.22 -3.66 0.78
N SER A 121 -1.83 -2.52 0.21
CA SER A 121 -0.44 -2.25 -0.17
C SER A 121 0.48 -2.26 1.04
N LEU A 122 0.07 -1.65 2.16
CA LEU A 122 0.82 -1.66 3.42
C LEU A 122 1.03 -3.08 3.95
N ALA A 123 -0.03 -3.90 3.98
CA ALA A 123 0.08 -5.30 4.39
C ALA A 123 1.06 -6.07 3.51
N LEU A 124 1.00 -5.88 2.19
CA LEU A 124 1.89 -6.55 1.24
C LEU A 124 3.36 -6.13 1.39
N VAL A 125 3.66 -4.83 1.52
CA VAL A 125 5.06 -4.39 1.69
C VAL A 125 5.65 -4.79 3.04
N SER A 126 4.81 -5.06 4.04
CA SER A 126 5.26 -5.56 5.35
C SER A 126 5.56 -7.05 5.38
N LEU A 127 5.18 -7.82 4.35
CA LEU A 127 5.38 -9.28 4.33
C LEU A 127 6.84 -9.72 4.56
N PRO A 128 7.87 -9.12 3.94
CA PRO A 128 9.26 -9.54 4.16
C PRO A 128 9.69 -9.42 5.62
N ALA A 129 9.32 -8.34 6.30
CA ALA A 129 9.66 -8.15 7.71
C ALA A 129 8.94 -9.15 8.61
N VAL A 130 7.67 -9.46 8.32
CA VAL A 130 6.89 -10.45 9.06
C VAL A 130 7.48 -11.85 8.88
N ASP A 131 7.84 -12.22 7.65
CA ASP A 131 8.47 -13.49 7.34
C ASP A 131 9.83 -13.66 8.03
N ALA A 132 10.69 -12.63 7.93
CA ALA A 132 11.99 -12.62 8.60
C ALA A 132 11.87 -12.72 10.13
N LEU A 133 10.88 -12.03 10.72
CA LEU A 133 10.60 -12.13 12.14
C LEU A 133 10.15 -13.55 12.52
N ALA A 134 9.21 -14.13 11.76
CA ALA A 134 8.73 -15.49 11.98
C ALA A 134 9.88 -16.50 11.91
N TYR A 135 10.75 -16.39 10.90
CA TYR A 135 11.94 -17.22 10.76
C TYR A 135 12.84 -17.15 11.99
N VAL A 136 13.18 -15.93 12.46
CA VAL A 136 14.04 -15.74 13.63
C VAL A 136 13.39 -16.33 14.89
N VAL A 137 12.08 -16.11 15.09
CA VAL A 137 11.35 -16.63 16.25
C VAL A 137 11.35 -18.16 16.24
N VAL A 138 10.97 -18.79 15.12
CA VAL A 138 10.95 -20.25 14.98
C VAL A 138 12.34 -20.83 15.24
N LYS A 139 13.39 -20.24 14.65
CA LYS A 139 14.77 -20.68 14.86
C LYS A 139 15.17 -20.61 16.34
N ARG A 140 14.81 -19.54 17.03
CA ARG A 140 15.11 -19.37 18.48
C ARG A 140 14.38 -20.38 19.35
N LEU A 141 13.17 -20.80 18.96
CA LEU A 141 12.42 -21.83 19.67
C LEU A 141 12.91 -23.25 19.35
N ALA A 142 13.43 -23.47 18.14
CA ALA A 142 13.90 -24.77 17.69
C ALA A 142 15.29 -25.15 18.23
N GLY A 143 16.16 -24.17 18.54
CA GLY A 143 17.51 -24.41 19.08
C GLY A 143 18.49 -24.91 18.03
#